data_AF-A0A8J6M4N3-F1
#
_entry.id   AF-A0A8J6M4N3-F1
#
_cell.length_a   1.000
_cell.length_b   1.000
_cell.length_c   1.000
_cell.angle_alpha   90.00
_cell.angle_beta   90.00
_cell.angle_gamma   90.00
#
_symmetry.space_group_name_H-M   'P 1'
#
loop_
_entity.id
_entity.type
_entity.pdbx_description
1 polymer ?
#
loop_
_entity_poly.entity_id
_entity_poly.type
_entity_poly.pdbx_seq_one_letter_code
_entity_poly.pdbx_strand_id
1 'polypeptide(L)'
;MRRTHLFLTELVLDLFLFAVCAAVCAGLLLHARGMSRESRRLTEAVYAAQTIAEQWRATGVRPAWPAQDGSGLTGVLTVSGDALDIAVYADGALVYTLEGVRCLG
;
A
#
# COMPACT_ATOMS: atom_id res chain seq x y z
N MET A 1 57.22 11.42 5.62
CA MET A 1 56.04 10.95 6.40
C MET A 1 54.81 11.87 6.35
N ARG A 2 54.90 13.18 6.02
CA ARG A 2 53.72 14.06 5.89
C ARG A 2 52.80 13.78 4.68
N ARG A 3 53.36 13.31 3.56
CA ARG A 3 52.61 13.07 2.31
C ARG A 3 51.59 11.93 2.44
N THR A 4 51.97 10.88 3.17
CA THR A 4 51.09 9.72 3.45
C THR A 4 49.88 10.11 4.29
N HIS A 5 50.05 11.03 5.24
CA HIS A 5 48.96 11.51 6.08
C HIS A 5 47.95 12.35 5.28
N LEU A 6 48.42 13.18 4.33
CA LEU A 6 47.57 13.92 3.40
C LEU A 6 46.76 13.00 2.48
N PHE A 7 47.40 11.97 1.91
CA PHE A 7 46.70 10.96 1.11
C PHE A 7 45.67 10.18 1.91
N LEU A 8 45.97 9.83 3.16
CA LEU A 8 45.06 9.09 4.04
C LEU A 8 43.85 9.96 4.40
N THR A 9 44.05 11.26 4.67
CA THR A 9 42.94 12.18 4.93
C THR A 9 42.04 12.40 3.73
N GLU A 10 42.61 12.50 2.52
CA GLU A 10 41.85 12.66 1.26
C GLU A 10 40.98 11.43 0.99
N LEU A 11 41.57 10.23 1.12
CA LEU A 11 40.85 8.96 0.93
C LEU A 11 39.73 8.76 1.96
N VAL A 12 39.94 9.17 3.21
CA VAL A 12 38.89 9.13 4.24
C VAL A 12 37.77 10.12 3.92
N LEU A 13 38.08 11.29 3.38
CA LEU A 13 37.08 12.29 2.99
C LEU A 13 36.21 11.78 1.82
N ASP A 14 36.85 11.21 0.80
CA ASP A 14 36.17 10.64 -0.36
C ASP A 14 35.28 9.45 0.03
N LEU A 15 35.78 8.57 0.91
CA LEU A 15 35.01 7.45 1.44
C LEU A 15 33.81 7.95 2.25
N PHE A 16 33.98 9.00 3.04
CA PHE A 16 32.89 9.60 3.80
C PHE A 16 31.81 10.20 2.87
N LEU A 17 32.22 10.94 1.85
CA LEU A 17 31.30 11.50 0.86
C LEU A 17 30.54 10.39 0.12
N PHE A 18 31.24 9.33 -0.29
CA PHE A 18 30.62 8.18 -0.93
C PHE A 18 29.60 7.49 -0.02
N ALA A 19 29.93 7.31 1.26
CA ALA A 19 29.03 6.71 2.24
C ALA A 19 27.78 7.56 2.47
N VAL A 20 27.91 8.89 2.55
CA VAL A 20 26.77 9.81 2.68
C VAL A 20 25.87 9.72 1.45
N CYS A 21 26.43 9.76 0.25
CA CYS A 21 25.68 9.60 -0.99
C CYS A 21 24.94 8.25 -1.03
N ALA A 22 25.61 7.16 -0.66
CA ALA A 22 25.00 5.83 -0.62
C ALA A 22 23.84 5.76 0.39
N ALA A 23 23.99 6.38 1.58
CA ALA A 23 22.95 6.44 2.59
C ALA A 23 21.72 7.21 2.10
N VAL A 24 21.91 8.36 1.44
CA VAL A 24 20.82 9.14 0.84
C VAL A 24 20.11 8.35 -0.25
N CYS A 25 20.86 7.71 -1.16
CA CYS A 25 20.29 6.86 -2.20
C CYS A 25 19.48 5.68 -1.63
N ALA A 26 20.00 5.03 -0.58
CA ALA A 26 19.28 3.96 0.11
C ALA A 26 18.02 4.47 0.81
N GLY A 27 18.08 5.64 1.45
CA GLY A 27 16.92 6.29 2.08
C GLY A 27 15.82 6.62 1.07
N LEU A 28 16.18 7.19 -0.07
CA LEU A 28 15.25 7.46 -1.16
C LEU A 28 14.64 6.18 -1.74
N LEU A 29 15.45 5.12 -1.93
CA LEU A 29 14.96 3.83 -2.41
C LEU A 29 13.98 3.19 -1.42
N LEU A 30 14.25 3.26 -0.12
CA LEU A 30 13.34 2.78 0.92
C LEU A 30 12.04 3.57 0.92
N HIS A 31 12.11 4.90 0.80
CA HIS A 31 10.93 5.75 0.68
C HIS A 31 10.10 5.43 -0.57
N ALA A 32 10.75 5.27 -1.73
CA ALA A 32 10.09 4.90 -2.97
C ALA A 32 9.43 3.51 -2.89
N ARG A 33 10.09 2.54 -2.23
CA ARG A 33 9.51 1.21 -1.96
C ARG A 33 8.33 1.29 -0.99
N GLY A 34 8.39 2.17 0.01
CA GLY A 34 7.27 2.44 0.91
C GLY A 34 6.06 3.01 0.16
N MET A 35 6.28 4.04 -0.66
CA MET A 35 5.24 4.65 -1.49
C MET A 35 4.66 3.67 -2.52
N SER A 36 5.50 2.83 -3.15
CA SER A 36 5.04 1.81 -4.09
C SER A 36 4.18 0.73 -3.43
N ARG A 37 4.49 0.34 -2.19
CA ARG A 37 3.66 -0.59 -1.42
C ARG A 37 2.31 0.02 -1.07
N GLU A 38 2.28 1.28 -0.66
CA GLU A 38 1.05 1.98 -0.29
C GLU A 38 0.11 2.13 -1.50
N SER A 39 0.63 2.54 -2.66
CA SER A 39 -0.20 2.65 -3.87
C SER A 39 -0.75 1.29 -4.34
N ARG A 40 0.04 0.22 -4.19
CA ARG A 40 -0.43 -1.14 -4.54
C ARG A 40 -1.53 -1.61 -3.59
N ARG A 41 -1.36 -1.38 -2.28
CA ARG A 41 -2.37 -1.69 -1.26
C ARG A 41 -3.68 -0.96 -1.52
N LEU A 42 -3.63 0.34 -1.84
CA LEU A 42 -4.83 1.11 -2.18
C LEU A 42 -5.50 0.58 -3.45
N THR A 43 -4.71 0.26 -4.48
CA THR A 43 -5.23 -0.32 -5.73
C THR A 43 -5.94 -1.65 -5.47
N GLU A 44 -5.31 -2.55 -4.71
CA GLU A 44 -5.90 -3.83 -4.31
C GLU A 44 -7.18 -3.65 -3.48
N ALA A 45 -7.19 -2.70 -2.54
CA ALA A 45 -8.36 -2.38 -1.73
C ALA A 45 -9.56 -1.91 -2.58
N VAL A 46 -9.31 -1.05 -3.57
CA VAL A 46 -10.33 -0.57 -4.50
C VAL A 46 -10.85 -1.72 -5.37
N TYR A 47 -9.96 -2.55 -5.91
CA TYR A 47 -10.35 -3.71 -6.72
C TYR A 47 -11.20 -4.72 -5.94
N ALA A 48 -10.86 -4.98 -4.68
CA ALA A 48 -11.64 -5.85 -3.81
C ALA A 48 -13.05 -5.29 -3.57
N ALA A 49 -13.16 -3.99 -3.22
CA ALA A 49 -14.45 -3.34 -3.02
C ALA A 49 -15.30 -3.32 -4.29
N GLN A 50 -14.71 -3.03 -5.46
CA GLN A 50 -15.44 -3.02 -6.73
C GLN A 50 -15.93 -4.41 -7.13
N THR A 51 -15.11 -5.45 -6.95
CA THR A 51 -15.51 -6.82 -7.26
C THR A 51 -16.73 -7.24 -6.45
N ILE A 52 -16.75 -6.88 -5.16
CA ILE A 52 -17.87 -7.10 -4.24
C ILE A 52 -19.10 -6.29 -4.68
N ALA A 53 -18.90 -5.01 -5.01
CA ALA A 53 -19.98 -4.14 -5.47
C ALA A 53 -20.66 -4.67 -6.74
N GLU A 54 -19.88 -5.16 -7.70
CA GLU A 54 -20.40 -5.74 -8.94
C GLU A 54 -21.12 -7.08 -8.70
N GLN A 55 -20.63 -7.91 -7.77
CA GLN A 55 -21.36 -9.12 -7.36
C GLN A 55 -22.72 -8.79 -6.73
N TRP A 56 -22.76 -7.79 -5.84
CA TRP A 56 -24.00 -7.29 -5.25
C TRP A 56 -24.95 -6.75 -6.32
N ARG A 57 -24.45 -5.93 -7.24
CA ARG A 57 -25.23 -5.40 -8.37
C ARG A 57 -25.85 -6.48 -9.25
N ALA A 58 -25.10 -7.55 -9.51
CA ALA A 58 -25.51 -8.61 -10.42
C ALA A 58 -26.48 -9.62 -9.80
N THR A 59 -26.38 -9.86 -8.48
CA THR A 59 -27.12 -10.96 -7.83
C THR A 59 -28.08 -10.50 -6.74
N GLY A 60 -27.89 -9.33 -6.15
CA GLY A 60 -28.61 -8.88 -4.94
C GLY A 60 -28.33 -9.73 -3.71
N VAL A 61 -27.44 -10.72 -3.80
CA VAL A 61 -27.03 -11.59 -2.70
C VAL A 61 -25.79 -10.99 -2.06
N ARG A 62 -25.75 -10.97 -0.73
CA ARG A 62 -24.58 -10.49 0.02
C ARG A 62 -23.33 -11.30 -0.41
N PRO A 63 -22.36 -10.67 -1.07
CA PRO A 63 -21.13 -11.35 -1.47
C PRO A 63 -20.24 -11.65 -0.26
N ALA A 64 -19.41 -12.68 -0.37
CA ALA A 64 -18.37 -12.97 0.61
C ALA A 64 -17.13 -12.11 0.32
N TRP A 65 -16.40 -11.71 1.38
CA TRP A 65 -15.09 -11.10 1.20
C TRP A 65 -14.13 -12.12 0.54
N PRO A 66 -13.35 -11.74 -0.49
CA PRO A 66 -12.39 -12.64 -1.11
C PRO A 66 -11.41 -13.19 -0.06
N ALA A 67 -11.21 -14.51 -0.07
CA ALA A 67 -10.33 -15.18 0.89
C ALA A 67 -8.90 -14.60 0.78
N GLN A 68 -8.27 -14.34 1.93
CA GLN A 68 -6.99 -13.65 2.06
C GLN A 68 -5.93 -14.20 1.09
N ASP A 69 -5.61 -13.43 0.06
CA ASP A 69 -4.59 -13.70 -0.95
C ASP A 69 -3.17 -13.29 -0.51
N GLY A 70 -2.98 -13.04 0.79
CA GLY A 70 -1.73 -12.51 1.35
C GLY A 70 -1.60 -10.98 1.26
N SER A 71 -2.60 -10.25 0.75
CA SER A 71 -2.63 -8.78 0.77
C SER A 71 -2.80 -8.18 2.17
N GLY A 72 -3.28 -8.96 3.14
CA GLY A 72 -3.59 -8.49 4.49
C GLY A 72 -4.84 -7.59 4.55
N LEU A 73 -5.61 -7.53 3.47
CA LEU A 73 -6.84 -6.76 3.38
C LEU A 73 -8.00 -7.52 4.01
N THR A 74 -8.76 -6.81 4.84
CA THR A 74 -10.00 -7.28 5.44
C THR A 74 -11.12 -6.34 5.05
N GLY A 75 -12.36 -6.81 5.03
CA GLY A 75 -13.47 -5.93 4.75
C GLY A 75 -14.73 -6.27 5.49
N VAL A 76 -15.49 -5.21 5.76
CA VAL A 76 -16.78 -5.25 6.43
C VAL A 76 -17.83 -4.83 5.42
N LEU A 77 -18.85 -5.67 5.26
CA LEU A 77 -19.97 -5.45 4.36
C LEU A 77 -21.22 -5.21 5.19
N THR A 78 -21.83 -4.04 5.01
CA THR A 78 -23.06 -3.63 5.71
C THR A 78 -24.18 -3.47 4.69
N VAL A 79 -25.26 -4.22 4.86
CA VAL A 79 -26.43 -4.14 3.97
C VAL A 79 -27.51 -3.31 4.66
N SER A 80 -27.95 -2.24 3.99
CA SER A 80 -28.99 -1.32 4.43
C SER A 80 -30.12 -1.29 3.39
N GLY A 81 -31.08 -2.21 3.50
CA GLY A 81 -32.13 -2.37 2.51
C GLY A 81 -31.57 -2.88 1.18
N ASP A 82 -31.67 -2.07 0.13
CA ASP A 82 -31.11 -2.34 -1.21
C ASP A 82 -29.71 -1.71 -1.41
N ALA A 83 -29.19 -1.01 -0.41
CA ALA A 83 -27.85 -0.44 -0.44
C ALA A 83 -26.85 -1.37 0.26
N LEU A 84 -25.68 -1.55 -0.36
CA LEU A 84 -24.53 -2.21 0.22
C LEU A 84 -23.41 -1.18 0.45
N ASP A 85 -22.93 -1.12 1.68
CA ASP A 85 -21.74 -0.38 2.08
C ASP A 85 -20.58 -1.35 2.30
N ILE A 86 -19.41 -0.98 1.80
CA ILE A 86 -18.19 -1.79 1.83
C ILE A 86 -17.10 -0.96 2.47
N ALA A 87 -16.51 -1.45 3.55
CA ALA A 87 -15.36 -0.83 4.21
C ALA A 87 -14.18 -1.79 4.14
N VAL A 88 -13.05 -1.31 3.61
CA VAL A 88 -11.82 -2.07 3.41
C VAL A 88 -10.74 -1.57 4.37
N TYR A 89 -10.16 -2.51 5.11
CA TYR A 89 -9.15 -2.28 6.12
C TYR A 89 -7.84 -2.98 5.75
N ALA A 90 -6.73 -2.31 5.98
CA ALA A 90 -5.39 -2.89 5.91
C ALA A 90 -4.71 -2.70 7.26
N ASP A 91 -4.14 -3.76 7.83
CA ASP A 91 -3.44 -3.70 9.13
C ASP A 91 -4.31 -3.05 10.26
N GLY A 92 -5.64 -3.16 10.17
CA GLY A 92 -6.60 -2.57 11.11
C GLY A 92 -6.99 -1.10 10.86
N ALA A 93 -6.36 -0.43 9.89
CA ALA A 93 -6.71 0.93 9.48
C ALA A 93 -7.69 0.92 8.31
N LEU A 94 -8.69 1.82 8.32
CA LEU A 94 -9.60 1.99 7.19
C LEU A 94 -8.84 2.64 6.02
N VAL A 95 -8.78 1.95 4.88
CA VAL A 95 -8.06 2.40 3.68
C VAL A 95 -9.01 2.86 2.58
N TYR A 96 -10.16 2.19 2.46
CA TYR A 96 -11.13 2.53 1.42
C TYR A 96 -12.55 2.22 1.87
N THR A 97 -13.52 3.01 1.41
CA THR A 97 -14.93 2.72 1.60
C THR A 97 -15.72 3.03 0.33
N LEU A 98 -16.73 2.21 0.08
CA LEU A 98 -17.68 2.37 -1.01
C LEU A 98 -19.08 2.26 -0.42
N GLU A 99 -19.83 3.36 -0.44
CA GLU A 99 -21.15 3.46 0.18
C GLU A 99 -22.26 3.41 -0.88
N GLY A 100 -23.43 2.91 -0.48
CA GLY A 100 -24.66 3.07 -1.25
C GLY A 100 -24.72 2.26 -2.54
N VAL A 101 -24.00 1.14 -2.65
CA VAL A 101 -24.04 0.29 -3.85
C VAL A 101 -25.43 -0.34 -3.95
N ARG A 102 -26.22 0.05 -4.96
CA ARG A 102 -27.58 -0.48 -5.17
C ARG A 102 -27.58 -1.73 -6.05
N CYS A 103 -28.51 -2.65 -5.79
CA CYS A 103 -28.77 -3.74 -6.72
C CYS A 103 -29.40 -3.20 -8.01
N LEU A 104 -29.10 -3.81 -9.15
CA LEU A 104 -29.70 -3.46 -10.46
C LEU A 104 -30.75 -4.50 -10.92
N GLY A 105 -31.05 -5.50 -10.09
CA GLY A 105 -31.96 -6.61 -10.36
C GLY A 105 -33.31 -6.50 -9.67
#